data_AF-W9TA58-F1
#
_entry.id   AF-W9TA58-F1
#
_cell.length_a   1.000
_cell.length_b   1.000
_cell.length_c   1.000
_cell.angle_alpha   90.00
_cell.angle_beta   90.00
_cell.angle_gamma   90.00
#
_symmetry.space_group_name_H-M   'P 1'
#
loop_
_entity.id
_entity.type
_entity.pdbx_description
1 polymer ?
#
loop_
_entity_poly.entity_id
_entity_poly.type
_entity_poly.pdbx_seq_one_letter_code
_entity_poly.pdbx_strand_id
1 'polypeptide(L)'
;MPFFIRLVARTIAKGAYTAFIGPQLKTHLDYMESELGKSAWFAGDDFSAADIQMSFPVEAARSRAGLDESYPRLMDFLQRIHGRPAYQRAVERGGAALPER
;
A
#
# COMPACT_ATOMS: atom_id res chain seq x y z
N MET A 1 -2.16 3.07 -31.41
CA MET A 1 -0.80 2.51 -31.58
C MET A 1 -0.88 1.20 -32.36
N PRO A 2 -0.04 0.99 -33.39
CA PRO A 2 -0.02 -0.25 -34.16
C PRO A 2 0.19 -1.49 -33.27
N PHE A 3 -0.44 -2.61 -33.62
CA PHE A 3 -0.51 -3.82 -32.78
C PHE A 3 0.87 -4.34 -32.33
N PHE A 4 1.86 -4.35 -33.22
CA PHE A 4 3.20 -4.90 -32.96
C PHE A 4 4.03 -4.06 -31.98
N ILE A 5 3.95 -2.72 -32.06
CA ILE A 5 4.66 -1.82 -31.13
C ILE A 5 4.11 -1.98 -29.70
N ARG A 6 2.79 -2.18 -29.57
CA ARG A 6 2.15 -2.43 -28.28
C ARG A 6 2.65 -3.72 -27.63
N LEU A 7 2.95 -4.77 -28.40
CA LEU A 7 3.46 -6.03 -27.86
C LEU A 7 4.88 -5.87 -27.32
N VAL A 8 5.78 -5.26 -28.09
CA VAL A 8 7.16 -4.99 -27.68
C VAL A 8 7.20 -4.13 -26.42
N ALA A 9 6.42 -3.04 -26.39
CA ALA A 9 6.33 -2.16 -25.23
C ALA A 9 5.85 -2.90 -23.96
N ARG A 10 4.86 -3.79 -24.08
CA ARG A 10 4.37 -4.59 -22.94
C ARG A 10 5.43 -5.55 -22.41
N THR A 11 6.21 -6.18 -23.28
CA THR A 11 7.28 -7.09 -22.87
C THR A 11 8.38 -6.34 -22.12
N ILE A 12 8.80 -5.17 -22.62
CA ILE A 12 9.80 -4.32 -21.95
C ILE A 12 9.29 -3.87 -20.58
N ALA A 13 8.04 -3.36 -20.51
CA ALA A 13 7.44 -2.93 -19.25
C ALA A 13 7.36 -4.07 -18.23
N LYS A 14 6.95 -5.28 -18.67
CA LYS A 14 6.92 -6.46 -17.83
C LYS A 14 8.32 -6.86 -17.34
N GLY A 15 9.32 -6.78 -18.22
CA GLY A 15 10.71 -7.05 -17.88
C GLY A 15 11.24 -6.10 -16.80
N ALA A 16 11.06 -4.79 -17.00
CA ALA A 16 11.44 -3.77 -16.03
C ALA A 16 10.72 -3.93 -14.68
N TYR A 17 9.41 -4.23 -14.72
CA TYR A 17 8.65 -4.50 -13.51
C TYR A 17 9.23 -5.70 -12.75
N THR A 18 9.49 -6.80 -13.44
CA THR A 18 9.97 -8.05 -12.81
C THR A 18 11.39 -7.89 -12.26
N ALA A 19 12.26 -7.19 -12.99
CA ALA A 19 13.66 -7.03 -12.61
C ALA A 19 13.87 -6.02 -11.49
N PHE A 20 13.08 -4.94 -11.44
CA PHE A 20 13.35 -3.80 -10.55
C PHE A 20 12.18 -3.39 -9.66
N ILE A 21 10.94 -3.41 -10.14
CA ILE A 21 9.81 -2.85 -9.37
C ILE A 21 9.25 -3.88 -8.38
N GLY A 22 8.93 -5.09 -8.85
CA GLY A 22 8.37 -6.17 -8.02
C GLY A 22 9.24 -6.53 -6.81
N PRO A 23 10.56 -6.75 -6.97
CA PRO A 23 11.45 -7.04 -5.84
C PRO A 23 11.50 -5.91 -4.80
N GLN A 24 11.47 -4.65 -5.24
CA GLN A 24 11.45 -3.49 -4.35
C GLN A 24 10.12 -3.39 -3.59
N LEU A 25 8.99 -3.65 -4.26
CA LEU A 25 7.68 -3.70 -3.58
C LEU A 25 7.67 -4.73 -2.46
N LYS A 26 8.15 -5.95 -2.73
CA LYS A 26 8.29 -6.98 -1.69
C LYS A 26 9.18 -6.50 -0.55
N THR A 27 10.36 -5.96 -0.86
CA THR A 27 11.32 -5.46 0.15
C THR A 27 10.68 -4.40 1.05
N HIS A 28 9.92 -3.46 0.47
CA HIS A 28 9.24 -2.42 1.25
C HIS A 28 8.08 -2.97 2.07
N LEU A 29 7.28 -3.91 1.54
CA LEU A 29 6.22 -4.57 2.30
C LEU A 29 6.79 -5.35 3.49
N ASP A 30 7.82 -6.16 3.25
CA ASP A 30 8.52 -6.91 4.30
C ASP A 30 9.05 -5.96 5.39
N TYR A 31 9.65 -4.83 5.00
CA TYR A 31 10.16 -3.83 5.94
C TYR A 31 9.04 -3.21 6.77
N MET A 32 7.98 -2.69 6.14
CA MET A 32 6.86 -2.07 6.84
C MET A 32 6.15 -3.06 7.79
N GLU A 33 5.94 -4.29 7.34
CA GLU A 33 5.39 -5.38 8.15
C GLU A 33 6.29 -5.67 9.37
N SER A 34 7.61 -5.63 9.21
CA SER A 34 8.55 -5.79 10.32
C SER A 34 8.53 -4.62 11.31
N GLU A 35 8.39 -3.38 10.84
CA GLU A 35 8.32 -2.19 11.71
C GLU A 35 7.04 -2.18 12.55
N LEU A 36 5.89 -2.54 11.96
CA LEU A 36 4.64 -2.75 12.70
C LEU A 36 4.68 -3.96 13.66
N GLY A 37 5.77 -4.74 13.63
CA GLY A 37 6.07 -5.75 14.63
C GLY A 37 6.67 -5.23 15.92
N LYS A 38 7.18 -3.99 15.91
CA LYS A 38 7.92 -3.41 17.03
C LYS A 38 7.05 -2.52 17.92
N SER A 39 6.00 -1.94 17.35
CA SER A 39 5.08 -1.02 18.02
C SER A 39 3.71 -1.06 17.38
N ALA A 40 2.70 -0.50 18.06
CA ALA A 40 1.34 -0.50 17.55
C ALA A 40 1.20 0.31 16.24
N TRP A 41 1.89 1.43 16.12
CA TRP A 41 1.88 2.34 14.97
C TRP A 41 3.30 2.48 14.39
N PHE A 42 3.43 3.11 13.21
CA PHE A 42 4.73 3.22 12.52
C PHE A 42 5.76 4.06 13.27
N ALA A 43 5.33 4.93 14.19
CA ALA A 43 6.21 5.82 14.95
C ALA A 43 6.17 5.59 16.47
N GLY A 44 5.70 4.42 16.92
CA GLY A 44 5.61 4.06 18.33
C GLY A 44 4.22 3.54 18.71
N ASP A 45 3.89 3.60 20.00
CA ASP A 45 2.62 3.05 20.51
C ASP A 45 1.44 4.02 20.37
N ASP A 46 1.73 5.29 20.13
CA ASP A 46 0.73 6.34 19.88
C ASP A 46 0.63 6.67 18.40
N PHE A 47 -0.61 6.89 17.94
CA PHE A 47 -0.87 7.31 16.57
C PHE A 47 -0.31 8.70 16.29
N SER A 48 0.27 8.86 15.10
CA SER A 48 0.95 10.10 14.71
C SER A 48 0.69 10.50 13.25
N ALA A 49 1.27 11.62 12.84
CA ALA A 49 1.29 12.04 11.44
C ALA A 49 1.98 11.02 10.52
N ALA A 50 2.90 10.20 11.05
CA ALA A 50 3.53 9.13 10.27
C ALA A 50 2.50 8.12 9.76
N ASP A 51 1.53 7.75 10.60
CA ASP A 51 0.49 6.78 10.23
C ASP A 51 -0.49 7.35 9.20
N ILE A 52 -0.75 8.66 9.25
CA ILE A 52 -1.53 9.36 8.21
C ILE A 52 -0.78 9.28 6.88
N GLN A 53 0.53 9.60 6.87
CA GLN A 53 1.37 9.52 5.68
C GLN A 53 1.43 8.09 5.13
N MET A 54 1.61 7.10 6.01
CA MET A 54 1.76 5.69 5.64
C MET A 54 0.46 5.02 5.20
N SER A 55 -0.70 5.59 5.54
CA SER A 55 -1.99 5.07 5.08
C SER A 55 -2.06 4.96 3.55
N PHE A 56 -1.64 6.00 2.83
CA PHE A 56 -1.70 6.06 1.36
C PHE A 56 -0.86 4.98 0.65
N PRO A 57 0.44 4.79 0.95
CA PRO A 57 1.22 3.74 0.30
C PRO A 57 0.72 2.33 0.66
N VAL A 58 0.22 2.11 1.88
CA VAL A 58 -0.32 0.79 2.28
C VAL A 58 -1.64 0.50 1.56
N GLU A 59 -2.55 1.47 1.47
CA GLU A 59 -3.77 1.38 0.65
C GLU A 59 -3.45 1.11 -0.82
N ALA A 60 -2.49 1.85 -1.37
CA ALA A 60 -2.02 1.66 -2.74
C ALA A 60 -1.45 0.24 -2.94
N ALA A 61 -0.71 -0.27 -1.96
CA ALA A 61 -0.18 -1.62 -2.03
C ALA A 61 -1.30 -2.66 -2.03
N ARG A 62 -2.35 -2.47 -1.21
CA ARG A 62 -3.51 -3.37 -1.18
C ARG A 62 -4.23 -3.42 -2.52
N SER A 63 -4.37 -2.27 -3.17
CA SER A 63 -5.12 -2.15 -4.43
C SER A 63 -4.37 -2.67 -5.67
N ARG A 64 -3.04 -2.55 -5.71
CA ARG A 64 -2.28 -2.79 -6.95
C ARG A 64 -0.82 -3.26 -6.79
N ALA A 65 -0.30 -3.45 -5.59
CA ALA A 65 1.12 -3.72 -5.37
C ALA A 65 1.42 -4.98 -4.53
N GLY A 66 0.45 -5.89 -4.42
CA GLY A 66 0.68 -7.23 -3.86
C GLY A 66 0.65 -7.30 -2.32
N LEU A 67 0.08 -6.31 -1.65
CA LEU A 67 -0.29 -6.46 -0.24
C LEU A 67 -1.55 -7.32 -0.15
N ASP A 68 -1.44 -8.43 0.57
CA ASP A 68 -2.48 -9.41 0.82
C ASP A 68 -2.39 -9.95 2.27
N GLU A 69 -3.15 -10.99 2.57
CA GLU A 69 -3.29 -11.59 3.88
C GLU A 69 -1.99 -12.24 4.40
N SER A 70 -0.93 -12.36 3.58
CA SER A 70 0.40 -12.79 4.04
C SER A 70 1.14 -11.73 4.88
N TYR A 71 0.65 -10.49 4.92
CA TYR A 71 1.16 -9.40 5.75
C TYR A 71 0.15 -9.00 6.84
N PRO A 72 -0.01 -9.83 7.89
CA PRO A 72 -1.10 -9.67 8.86
C PRO A 72 -1.04 -8.34 9.62
N ARG A 73 0.15 -7.79 9.90
CA ARG A 73 0.27 -6.53 10.65
C ARG A 73 -0.09 -5.31 9.80
N LEU A 74 0.25 -5.33 8.51
CA LEU A 74 -0.20 -4.32 7.56
C LEU A 74 -1.72 -4.38 7.35
N MET A 75 -2.30 -5.58 7.26
CA MET A 75 -3.75 -5.75 7.17
C MET A 75 -4.46 -5.24 8.44
N ASP A 76 -3.92 -5.55 9.61
CA ASP A 76 -4.42 -5.04 10.89
C ASP A 76 -4.23 -3.52 11.01
N PHE A 77 -3.13 -2.95 10.52
CA PHE A 77 -2.94 -1.49 10.45
C PHE A 77 -4.05 -0.82 9.61
N LEU A 78 -4.38 -1.37 8.44
CA LEU A 78 -5.47 -0.87 7.59
C LEU A 78 -6.83 -0.93 8.32
N GLN A 79 -7.11 -2.03 9.00
CA GLN A 79 -8.33 -2.15 9.79
C GLN A 79 -8.38 -1.12 10.93
N ARG A 80 -7.29 -0.98 11.67
CA ARG A 80 -7.19 -0.04 12.80
C ARG A 80 -7.33 1.41 12.35
N ILE A 81 -6.71 1.81 11.24
CA ILE A 81 -6.81 3.20 10.75
C ILE A 81 -8.22 3.51 10.22
N HIS A 82 -8.86 2.56 9.51
CA HIS A 82 -10.24 2.67 9.05
C HIS A 82 -11.26 2.73 10.19
N GLY A 83 -10.99 2.05 11.30
CA GLY A 83 -11.81 2.08 12.51
C GLY A 83 -11.82 3.44 13.23
N ARG A 84 -10.91 4.36 12.90
CA ARG A 84 -10.82 5.66 13.58
C ARG A 84 -11.97 6.57 13.16
N PRO A 85 -12.73 7.17 14.11
CA PRO A 85 -13.78 8.14 13.77
C PRO A 85 -13.27 9.34 12.98
N ALA A 86 -12.02 9.76 13.21
CA ALA A 86 -11.41 10.85 12.45
C ALA A 86 -11.15 10.47 10.97
N TYR A 87 -10.80 9.22 10.69
CA TYR A 87 -10.62 8.73 9.33
C TYR A 87 -11.95 8.70 8.59
N GLN A 88 -12.99 8.15 9.23
CA GLN A 88 -14.35 8.09 8.66
C GLN A 88 -14.86 9.48 8.27
N ARG A 89 -14.73 10.48 9.16
CA ARG A 89 -15.09 11.88 8.83
C ARG A 89 -14.26 12.46 7.69
N ALA A 90 -12.99 12.07 7.57
CA ALA A 90 -12.14 12.51 6.46
C ALA A 90 -12.64 11.92 5.13
N VAL A 91 -13.04 10.65 5.11
CA VAL A 91 -13.63 9.99 3.94
C VAL A 91 -14.99 10.59 3.58
N GLU A 92 -15.86 10.87 4.55
CA GLU A 92 -17.16 11.53 4.31
C GLU A 92 -17.00 12.89 3.62
N ARG A 93 -15.96 13.65 3.97
CA ARG A 93 -15.70 14.99 3.42
C ARG A 93 -14.87 14.98 2.14
N GLY A 94 -13.88 14.09 2.06
CA GLY A 94 -12.87 14.05 1.00
C GLY A 94 -13.04 12.94 -0.03
N GLY A 95 -13.97 12.02 0.19
CA GLY A 95 -14.11 10.79 -0.59
C GLY A 95 -13.14 9.69 -0.12
N ALA A 96 -13.34 8.47 -0.63
CA ALA A 96 -12.46 7.34 -0.34
C ALA A 96 -11.04 7.60 -0.88
N ALA A 97 -10.01 7.18 -0.13
CA ALA A 97 -8.61 7.39 -0.49
C ALA A 97 -8.22 6.67 -1.80
N LEU A 98 -8.93 5.61 -2.17
CA LEU A 98 -8.85 4.94 -3.46
C LEU A 98 -10.27 4.62 -3.96
N PRO A 99 -10.50 4.61 -5.28
CA PRO A 99 -11.79 4.19 -5.83
C PRO A 99 -12.06 2.73 -5.44
N GLU A 100 -13.26 2.45 -4.94
CA GLU A 100 -13.75 1.08 -4.83
C GLU A 100 -13.79 0.49 -6.26
N ARG A 101 -13.17 -0.68 -6.45
CA ARG A 101 -13.19 -1.41 -7.72
C ARG A 101 -14.30 -2.45 -7.71
#